data_AF-A0A821IG12-F1
#
_entry.id   AF-A0A821IG12-F1
#
_cell.length_a   1.000
_cell.length_b   1.000
_cell.length_c   1.000
_cell.angle_alpha   90.00
_cell.angle_beta   90.00
_cell.angle_gamma   90.00
#
_symmetry.space_group_name_H-M   'P 1'
#
loop_
_entity.id
_entity.type
_entity.pdbx_description
1 polymer ?
#
loop_
_entity_poly.entity_id
_entity_poly.type
_entity_poly.pdbx_seq_one_letter_code
_entity_poly.pdbx_strand_id
1 'polypeptide(L)'
;MHLLVAIPFLLNLFLATSNGENPCRYADSAGVIDLTSLGHTDGTPAFADTTTSASAWMQYCDRVVSFSEYSFNPCKPFTEGTTCKDVAVCQVPFTSGESFILAKHDSAVWIPPIGFGGSATLTYTYQTKHVKISMQCTKDTEVNVLEIISESPQETYNMKLSSKCACFDGCKKSIAKTDFTLYNNGMEIKMKLIAGFLGISQNPQTGALRPSMGWITTVS
;
A
#
# COMPACT_ATOMS: atom_id res chain seq x y z
N MET A 1 7.61 -29.08 -49.12
CA MET A 1 7.44 -29.71 -47.80
C MET A 1 8.07 -28.76 -46.78
N HIS A 2 7.29 -27.92 -46.11
CA HIS A 2 7.77 -26.98 -45.10
C HIS A 2 7.18 -27.39 -43.76
N LEU A 3 8.06 -27.85 -42.88
CA LEU A 3 7.73 -28.34 -41.55
C LEU A 3 7.67 -27.12 -40.61
N LEU A 4 6.45 -26.66 -40.31
CA LEU A 4 6.19 -25.67 -39.27
C LEU A 4 6.38 -26.36 -37.91
N VAL A 5 7.50 -26.09 -37.25
CA VAL A 5 7.77 -26.52 -35.87
C VAL A 5 7.01 -25.57 -34.94
N ALA A 6 5.90 -26.04 -34.40
CA ALA A 6 5.19 -25.37 -33.32
C ALA A 6 6.01 -25.51 -32.04
N ILE A 7 6.68 -24.42 -31.63
CA ILE A 7 7.34 -24.33 -30.32
C ILE A 7 6.25 -24.00 -29.30
N PRO A 8 5.92 -24.88 -28.35
CA PRO A 8 5.00 -24.54 -27.28
C PRO A 8 5.69 -23.52 -26.38
N PHE A 9 5.26 -22.27 -26.46
CA PHE A 9 5.59 -21.23 -25.49
C PHE A 9 4.93 -21.64 -24.17
N LEU A 10 5.64 -22.43 -23.36
CA LEU A 10 5.35 -22.66 -21.96
C LEU A 10 5.57 -21.34 -21.23
N LEU A 11 4.55 -20.49 -21.25
CA LEU A 11 4.49 -19.31 -20.41
C LEU A 11 4.36 -19.83 -18.97
N ASN A 12 5.50 -20.03 -18.31
CA ASN A 12 5.57 -20.18 -16.87
C ASN A 12 5.04 -18.88 -16.27
N LEU A 13 3.73 -18.84 -16.04
CA LEU A 13 3.10 -17.86 -15.17
C LEU A 13 3.66 -18.15 -13.78
N PHE A 14 4.81 -17.54 -13.47
CA PHE A 14 5.27 -17.40 -12.10
C PHE A 14 4.17 -16.60 -11.39
N LEU A 15 3.22 -17.31 -10.80
CA LEU A 15 2.40 -16.77 -9.74
C LEU A 15 3.40 -16.23 -8.73
N ALA A 16 3.46 -14.91 -8.59
CA ALA A 16 4.16 -14.26 -7.51
C ALA A 16 3.50 -14.77 -6.23
N THR A 17 4.03 -15.89 -5.71
CA THR A 17 3.62 -16.43 -4.44
C THR A 17 4.02 -15.39 -3.41
N SER A 18 3.02 -14.69 -2.85
CA SER A 18 3.20 -13.93 -1.63
C SER A 18 3.82 -14.89 -0.61
N ASN A 19 5.13 -14.77 -0.39
CA ASN A 19 5.94 -15.73 0.34
C ASN A 19 5.64 -15.68 1.86
N GLY A 20 4.40 -15.86 2.32
CA GLY A 20 4.05 -15.75 3.75
C GLY A 20 4.44 -14.41 4.41
N GLU A 21 4.93 -13.45 3.63
CA GLU A 21 5.36 -12.13 4.06
C GLU A 21 4.12 -11.23 4.09
N ASN A 22 3.93 -10.60 5.25
CA ASN A 22 2.97 -9.53 5.55
C ASN A 22 1.97 -9.19 4.42
N PRO A 23 0.66 -9.45 4.58
CA PRO A 23 -0.35 -9.24 3.52
C PRO A 23 -0.43 -7.81 2.98
N CYS A 24 0.23 -6.86 3.64
CA CYS A 24 0.33 -5.48 3.22
C CYS A 24 1.51 -5.09 2.36
N ARG A 25 2.38 -6.04 2.05
CA ARG A 25 3.58 -5.79 1.28
C ARG A 25 3.49 -6.57 -0.01
N TYR A 26 3.68 -5.86 -1.10
CA TYR A 26 3.83 -6.44 -2.43
C TYR A 26 5.20 -6.04 -2.96
N ALA A 27 5.98 -7.02 -3.40
CA ALA A 27 7.33 -6.81 -3.89
C ALA A 27 7.51 -7.52 -5.23
N ASP A 28 8.13 -6.81 -6.17
CA ASP A 28 8.59 -7.37 -7.44
C ASP A 28 9.90 -6.69 -7.88
N SER A 29 10.31 -6.87 -9.13
CA SER A 29 11.53 -6.26 -9.68
C SER A 29 11.48 -4.72 -9.75
N ALA A 30 10.31 -4.09 -9.68
CA ALA A 30 10.15 -2.64 -9.72
C ALA A 30 10.27 -1.98 -8.33
N GLY A 31 10.08 -2.74 -7.24
CA GLY A 31 10.26 -2.26 -5.88
C GLY A 31 9.28 -2.89 -4.90
N VAL A 32 8.97 -2.19 -3.80
CA VAL A 32 8.04 -2.66 -2.76
C VAL A 32 6.91 -1.65 -2.54
N ILE A 33 5.66 -2.08 -2.73
CA ILE A 33 4.48 -1.40 -2.22
C ILE A 33 4.30 -1.84 -0.76
N ASP A 34 4.26 -0.89 0.16
CA ASP A 34 4.11 -1.16 1.60
C ASP A 34 3.02 -0.27 2.19
N LEU A 35 1.88 -0.88 2.51
CA LEU A 35 0.72 -0.18 3.07
C LEU A 35 0.76 -0.09 4.61
N THR A 36 1.79 -0.64 5.26
CA THR A 36 1.83 -0.78 6.73
C THR A 36 1.70 0.56 7.46
N SER A 37 2.21 1.64 6.88
CA SER A 37 2.13 2.99 7.47
C SER A 37 0.77 3.66 7.30
N LEU A 38 -0.10 3.16 6.43
CA LEU A 38 -1.46 3.70 6.25
C LEU A 38 -2.43 3.16 7.30
N GLY A 39 -2.18 1.97 7.84
CA GLY A 39 -3.07 1.32 8.78
C GLY A 39 -3.04 1.96 10.17
N HIS A 40 -4.21 2.28 10.71
CA HIS A 40 -4.32 2.71 12.10
C HIS A 40 -4.16 1.51 13.04
N THR A 41 -3.39 1.70 14.12
CA THR A 41 -3.11 0.64 15.12
C THR A 41 -4.00 0.72 16.36
N ASP A 42 -4.86 1.73 16.45
CA ASP A 42 -5.75 1.99 17.60
C ASP A 42 -7.09 1.23 17.51
N GLY A 43 -7.24 0.35 16.51
CA GLY A 43 -8.46 -0.42 16.28
C GLY A 43 -9.54 0.35 15.53
N THR A 44 -9.25 1.56 15.03
CA THR A 44 -10.13 2.34 14.14
C THR A 44 -9.78 2.11 12.67
N PRO A 45 -10.70 2.33 11.73
CA PRO A 45 -10.37 2.31 10.30
C PRO A 45 -9.54 3.53 9.88
N ALA A 46 -8.58 3.33 8.98
CA ALA A 46 -7.80 4.42 8.37
C ALA A 46 -8.65 5.25 7.38
N PHE A 47 -9.64 4.61 6.77
CA PHE A 47 -10.62 5.21 5.88
C PHE A 47 -12.00 4.84 6.40
N ALA A 48 -12.67 5.74 7.11
CA ALA A 48 -14.01 5.53 7.66
C ALA A 48 -15.08 6.13 6.74
N ASP A 49 -16.30 5.58 6.80
CA ASP A 49 -17.53 6.19 6.27
C ASP A 49 -17.42 6.67 4.82
N THR A 50 -16.63 5.97 4.01
CA THR A 50 -16.40 6.34 2.60
C THR A 50 -17.60 5.89 1.79
N THR A 51 -18.13 6.76 0.93
CA THR A 51 -19.28 6.44 0.06
C THR A 51 -18.85 6.24 -1.40
N THR A 52 -19.74 5.65 -2.21
CA THR A 52 -19.50 5.46 -3.66
C THR A 52 -19.40 6.78 -4.39
N SER A 53 -18.38 6.95 -5.23
CA SER A 53 -18.11 8.22 -5.96
C SER A 53 -19.26 8.65 -6.89
N ALA A 54 -20.11 7.71 -7.33
CA ALA A 54 -21.32 7.99 -8.09
C ALA A 54 -22.35 8.86 -7.33
N SER A 55 -22.28 8.96 -6.00
CA SER A 55 -23.22 9.74 -5.18
C SER A 55 -23.05 11.26 -5.36
N ALA A 56 -21.87 11.74 -5.77
CA ALA A 56 -21.63 13.18 -5.91
C ALA A 56 -22.44 13.83 -7.06
N TRP A 57 -22.71 13.07 -8.13
CA TRP A 57 -23.51 13.55 -9.27
C TRP A 57 -24.96 13.07 -9.22
N MET A 58 -25.27 12.09 -8.37
CA MET A 58 -26.59 11.48 -8.24
C MET A 58 -27.38 11.98 -7.03
N GLN A 59 -27.05 13.17 -6.52
CA GLN A 59 -27.76 13.85 -5.44
C GLN A 59 -29.12 14.44 -5.88
N TYR A 60 -29.44 14.44 -7.18
CA TYR A 60 -30.59 15.19 -7.72
C TYR A 60 -31.78 14.32 -8.16
N CYS A 61 -31.73 12.99 -8.02
CA CYS A 61 -32.89 12.15 -8.33
C CYS A 61 -33.54 11.68 -7.02
N ASP A 62 -34.75 12.16 -6.80
CA ASP A 62 -35.71 11.91 -5.70
C ASP A 62 -36.15 10.43 -5.55
N ARG A 63 -35.26 9.48 -5.82
CA ARG A 63 -35.44 8.07 -5.46
C ARG A 63 -34.40 7.72 -4.43
N VAL A 64 -34.84 7.07 -3.36
CA VAL A 64 -34.03 6.46 -2.31
C VAL A 64 -33.00 5.52 -2.95
N VAL A 65 -31.85 6.05 -3.36
CA VAL A 65 -30.70 5.23 -3.74
C VAL A 65 -30.12 4.77 -2.41
N SER A 66 -30.11 3.47 -2.16
CA SER A 66 -29.47 2.91 -0.98
C SER A 66 -27.99 3.22 -1.04
N PHE A 67 -27.55 4.23 -0.29
CA PHE A 67 -26.13 4.50 -0.11
C PHE A 67 -25.61 3.53 0.95
N SER A 68 -24.38 3.06 0.76
CA SER A 68 -23.66 2.33 1.80
C SER A 68 -22.39 3.10 2.12
N GLU A 69 -22.04 3.10 3.39
CA GLU A 69 -20.78 3.57 3.90
C GLU A 69 -19.81 2.40 4.03
N TYR A 70 -18.54 2.66 3.75
CA TYR A 70 -17.49 1.66 3.74
C TYR A 70 -16.33 2.12 4.61
N SER A 71 -15.89 1.23 5.48
CA SER A 71 -14.72 1.42 6.33
C SER A 71 -13.62 0.44 5.95
N PHE A 72 -12.39 0.90 5.82
CA PHE A 72 -11.22 0.12 5.46
C PHE A 72 -10.03 0.48 6.34
N ASN A 73 -9.32 -0.54 6.83
CA ASN A 73 -8.03 -0.36 7.47
C ASN A 73 -7.01 -1.30 6.85
N PRO A 74 -6.01 -0.80 6.10
CA PRO A 74 -4.95 -1.67 5.60
C PRO A 74 -4.14 -2.23 6.78
N CYS A 75 -3.75 -3.49 6.70
CA CYS A 75 -2.73 -4.14 7.57
C CYS A 75 -3.08 -4.38 9.03
N LYS A 76 -4.09 -3.68 9.55
CA LYS A 76 -4.48 -3.73 10.94
C LYS A 76 -5.97 -4.02 11.01
N PRO A 77 -6.39 -5.04 11.78
CA PRO A 77 -7.81 -5.27 11.98
C PRO A 77 -8.42 -4.10 12.74
N PHE A 78 -9.66 -3.78 12.44
CA PHE A 78 -10.45 -2.81 13.20
C PHE A 78 -11.80 -3.42 13.60
N THR A 79 -12.46 -2.78 14.56
CA THR A 79 -13.80 -3.16 15.00
C THR A 79 -14.73 -1.96 14.93
N GLU A 80 -15.90 -2.14 14.32
CA GLU A 80 -16.90 -1.09 14.12
C GLU A 80 -18.31 -1.70 14.22
N GLY A 81 -19.22 -1.00 14.89
CA GLY A 81 -20.56 -1.49 15.13
C GLY A 81 -20.61 -2.82 15.88
N THR A 82 -21.67 -3.61 15.63
CA THR A 82 -21.93 -4.88 16.32
C THR A 82 -21.38 -6.10 15.58
N THR A 83 -21.31 -6.05 14.24
CA THR A 83 -20.98 -7.20 13.38
C THR A 83 -19.53 -7.19 12.92
N CYS A 84 -18.97 -6.02 12.59
CA CYS A 84 -17.62 -5.92 12.07
C CYS A 84 -16.58 -5.98 13.19
N LYS A 85 -16.16 -7.20 13.54
CA LYS A 85 -15.13 -7.46 14.56
C LYS A 85 -13.87 -8.02 13.91
N ASP A 86 -12.74 -7.39 14.21
CA ASP A 86 -11.41 -7.75 13.70
C ASP A 86 -11.37 -7.89 12.17
N VAL A 87 -11.93 -6.91 11.46
CA VAL A 87 -12.10 -6.93 10.00
C VAL A 87 -11.07 -6.05 9.28
N ALA A 88 -10.89 -6.31 7.99
CA ALA A 88 -10.14 -5.43 7.09
C ALA A 88 -11.05 -4.40 6.41
N VAL A 89 -12.28 -4.80 6.07
CA VAL A 89 -13.27 -3.97 5.38
C VAL A 89 -14.65 -4.23 5.99
N CYS A 90 -15.39 -3.17 6.28
CA CYS A 90 -16.76 -3.17 6.75
C CYS A 90 -17.67 -2.35 5.83
N GLN A 91 -18.95 -2.71 5.75
CA GLN A 91 -19.99 -1.94 5.07
C GLN A 91 -21.15 -1.68 6.03
N VAL A 92 -21.70 -0.48 5.99
CA VAL A 92 -22.94 -0.11 6.69
C VAL A 92 -23.93 0.44 5.67
N PRO A 93 -24.96 -0.34 5.28
CA PRO A 93 -26.02 0.16 4.41
C PRO A 93 -26.85 1.21 5.16
N PHE A 94 -27.11 2.33 4.50
CA PHE A 94 -27.89 3.43 5.06
C PHE A 94 -29.30 3.01 5.51
N THR A 95 -29.89 2.03 4.82
CA THR A 95 -31.27 1.60 5.05
C THR A 95 -31.44 0.80 6.34
N SER A 96 -30.49 -0.04 6.70
CA SER A 96 -30.57 -0.89 7.90
C SER A 96 -29.76 -0.34 9.06
N GLY A 97 -28.66 0.39 8.78
CA GLY A 97 -27.67 0.75 9.78
C GLY A 97 -26.91 -0.46 10.38
N GLU A 98 -27.19 -1.67 9.90
CA GLU A 98 -26.52 -2.88 10.34
C GLU A 98 -25.19 -3.04 9.62
N SER A 99 -24.11 -3.29 10.36
CA SER A 99 -22.79 -3.51 9.78
C SER A 99 -22.67 -4.91 9.17
N PHE A 100 -21.95 -5.01 8.04
CA PHE A 100 -21.66 -6.24 7.33
C PHE A 100 -20.15 -6.40 7.12
N ILE A 101 -19.65 -7.60 7.43
CA ILE A 101 -18.25 -7.97 7.15
C ILE A 101 -18.10 -8.17 5.64
N LEU A 102 -17.17 -7.42 5.05
CA LEU A 102 -16.75 -7.58 3.66
C LEU A 102 -15.45 -8.36 3.50
N ALA A 103 -14.50 -8.18 4.42
CA ALA A 103 -13.20 -8.81 4.33
C ALA A 103 -12.48 -8.94 5.69
N LYS A 104 -11.61 -9.95 5.78
CA LYS A 104 -10.63 -10.12 6.86
C LYS A 104 -9.21 -10.14 6.31
N HIS A 105 -8.23 -9.73 7.13
CA HIS A 105 -6.83 -9.59 6.72
C HIS A 105 -6.14 -10.90 6.33
N ASP A 106 -6.57 -12.03 6.88
CA ASP A 106 -6.05 -13.36 6.57
C ASP A 106 -6.34 -13.83 5.13
N SER A 107 -7.34 -13.23 4.48
CA SER A 107 -7.74 -13.52 3.10
C SER A 107 -7.04 -12.69 2.03
N ALA A 108 -6.09 -11.83 2.43
CA ALA A 108 -5.45 -10.88 1.54
C ALA A 108 -4.56 -11.57 0.50
N VAL A 109 -4.78 -11.27 -0.77
CA VAL A 109 -3.98 -11.77 -1.91
C VAL A 109 -3.68 -10.63 -2.87
N TRP A 110 -2.41 -10.48 -3.22
CA TRP A 110 -1.97 -9.51 -4.22
C TRP A 110 -2.06 -10.10 -5.63
N ILE A 111 -2.63 -9.31 -6.54
CA ILE A 111 -2.62 -9.54 -7.98
C ILE A 111 -1.62 -8.54 -8.59
N PRO A 112 -0.57 -9.02 -9.28
CA PRO A 112 0.44 -8.15 -9.87
C PRO A 112 -0.17 -7.26 -10.98
N PRO A 113 0.45 -6.11 -11.28
CA PRO A 113 0.02 -5.27 -12.39
C PRO A 113 0.12 -6.03 -13.72
N ILE A 114 -0.95 -5.98 -14.52
CA ILE A 114 -1.00 -6.63 -15.84
C ILE A 114 -0.74 -5.57 -16.92
N GLY A 115 0.26 -5.82 -17.77
CA GLY A 115 0.59 -4.96 -18.90
C GLY A 115 1.36 -3.68 -18.52
N PHE A 116 1.65 -2.85 -19.52
CA PHE A 116 2.37 -1.61 -19.32
C PHE A 116 1.47 -0.55 -18.67
N GLY A 117 1.85 -0.05 -17.50
CA GLY A 117 1.05 0.92 -16.74
C GLY A 117 -0.09 0.31 -15.92
N GLY A 118 -0.14 -1.02 -15.77
CA GLY A 118 -1.07 -1.68 -14.86
C GLY A 118 -0.81 -1.31 -13.40
N SER A 119 -1.86 -1.38 -12.59
CA SER A 119 -1.78 -1.20 -11.13
C SER A 119 -1.83 -2.55 -10.43
N ALA A 120 -1.03 -2.72 -9.38
CA ALA A 120 -1.19 -3.84 -8.46
C ALA A 120 -2.59 -3.77 -7.81
N THR A 121 -3.20 -4.93 -7.57
CA THR A 121 -4.52 -5.00 -6.93
C THR A 121 -4.43 -5.87 -5.69
N LEU A 122 -4.89 -5.33 -4.56
CA LEU A 122 -5.04 -6.09 -3.32
C LEU A 122 -6.46 -6.65 -3.26
N THR A 123 -6.58 -7.96 -3.13
CA THR A 123 -7.87 -8.64 -3.05
C THR A 123 -8.09 -9.28 -1.69
N TYR A 124 -9.32 -9.27 -1.24
CA TYR A 124 -9.76 -9.97 -0.04
C TYR A 124 -10.99 -10.80 -0.37
N THR A 125 -11.18 -11.92 0.34
CA THR A 125 -12.36 -12.78 0.18
C THR A 125 -12.94 -13.15 1.53
N TYR A 126 -14.24 -12.96 1.71
CA TYR A 126 -14.96 -13.39 2.90
C TYR A 126 -16.30 -14.02 2.51
N GLN A 127 -16.42 -15.33 2.71
CA GLN A 127 -17.53 -16.12 2.19
C GLN A 127 -17.63 -15.95 0.67
N THR A 128 -18.74 -15.41 0.16
CA THR A 128 -18.98 -15.13 -1.25
C THR A 128 -18.61 -13.69 -1.66
N LYS A 129 -18.22 -12.85 -0.69
CA LYS A 129 -17.85 -11.45 -0.94
C LYS A 129 -16.40 -11.33 -1.38
N HIS A 130 -16.16 -10.50 -2.38
CA HIS A 130 -14.84 -10.22 -2.94
C HIS A 130 -14.58 -8.72 -2.91
N VAL A 131 -13.54 -8.28 -2.20
CA VAL A 131 -13.10 -6.88 -2.22
C VAL A 131 -11.86 -6.78 -3.10
N LYS A 132 -11.86 -5.85 -4.05
CA LYS A 132 -10.74 -5.58 -4.95
C LYS A 132 -10.33 -4.12 -4.79
N ILE A 133 -9.11 -3.88 -4.32
CA ILE A 133 -8.57 -2.54 -4.12
C ILE A 133 -7.45 -2.31 -5.13
N SER A 134 -7.72 -1.48 -6.14
CA SER A 134 -6.70 -1.08 -7.13
C SER A 134 -5.80 0.00 -6.56
N MET A 135 -4.49 -0.17 -6.69
CA MET A 135 -3.49 0.79 -6.20
C MET A 135 -3.28 1.90 -7.22
N GLN A 136 -3.65 3.14 -6.87
CA GLN A 136 -3.37 4.33 -7.68
C GLN A 136 -2.20 5.11 -7.08
N CYS A 137 -1.03 5.03 -7.73
CA CYS A 137 0.16 5.76 -7.31
C CYS A 137 0.01 7.27 -7.55
N THR A 138 0.11 8.07 -6.49
CA THR A 138 0.05 9.54 -6.53
C THR A 138 1.26 10.13 -5.81
N LYS A 139 2.37 10.36 -6.54
CA LYS A 139 3.67 10.74 -5.96
C LYS A 139 3.69 12.11 -5.30
N ASP A 140 2.86 13.04 -5.76
CA ASP A 140 2.92 14.46 -5.42
C ASP A 140 1.92 14.88 -4.33
N THR A 141 1.17 13.93 -3.77
CA THR A 141 0.17 14.20 -2.72
C THR A 141 0.49 13.37 -1.48
N GLU A 142 0.37 14.01 -0.32
CA GLU A 142 0.43 13.36 0.99
C GLU A 142 -0.97 12.91 1.45
N VAL A 143 -2.02 13.30 0.72
CA VAL A 143 -3.41 12.89 1.01
C VAL A 143 -3.65 11.50 0.44
N ASN A 144 -4.07 10.59 1.31
CA ASN A 144 -4.51 9.26 0.93
C ASN A 144 -6.03 9.27 0.76
N VAL A 145 -6.53 8.73 -0.34
CA VAL A 145 -7.97 8.72 -0.65
C VAL A 145 -8.39 7.30 -1.01
N LEU A 146 -9.41 6.79 -0.34
CA LEU A 146 -10.13 5.60 -0.75
C LEU A 146 -11.37 6.02 -1.54
N GLU A 147 -11.54 5.47 -2.73
CA GLU A 147 -12.75 5.65 -3.55
C GLU A 147 -13.45 4.31 -3.72
N ILE A 148 -14.76 4.27 -3.49
CA ILE A 148 -15.59 3.10 -3.79
C ILE A 148 -16.13 3.26 -5.20
N ILE A 149 -15.66 2.42 -6.12
CA ILE A 149 -15.93 2.52 -7.56
C ILE A 149 -17.26 1.87 -7.90
N SER A 150 -17.49 0.63 -7.44
CA SER A 150 -18.73 -0.11 -7.71
C SER A 150 -18.89 -1.36 -6.85
N GLU A 151 -20.13 -1.81 -6.67
CA GLU A 151 -20.49 -3.18 -6.29
C GLU A 151 -20.91 -3.94 -7.56
N SER A 152 -19.95 -4.46 -8.32
CA SER A 152 -20.26 -5.19 -9.56
C SER A 152 -19.16 -6.21 -9.92
N PRO A 153 -19.50 -7.48 -10.24
CA PRO A 153 -20.84 -8.09 -10.14
C PRO A 153 -21.34 -8.17 -8.69
N GLN A 154 -22.50 -8.80 -8.45
CA GLN A 154 -23.05 -8.98 -7.10
C GLN A 154 -21.97 -9.52 -6.13
N GLU A 155 -21.91 -8.96 -4.92
CA GLU A 155 -20.93 -9.28 -3.88
C GLU A 155 -19.46 -9.01 -4.25
N THR A 156 -19.19 -8.29 -5.34
CA THR A 156 -17.84 -7.83 -5.70
C THR A 156 -17.71 -6.32 -5.53
N TYR A 157 -16.83 -5.91 -4.63
CA TYR A 157 -16.62 -4.53 -4.22
C TYR A 157 -15.32 -4.01 -4.82
N ASN A 158 -15.44 -3.14 -5.82
CA ASN A 158 -14.30 -2.53 -6.49
C ASN A 158 -14.01 -1.19 -5.83
N MET A 159 -12.82 -1.06 -5.28
CA MET A 159 -12.31 0.12 -4.59
C MET A 159 -10.99 0.56 -5.24
N LYS A 160 -10.63 1.81 -5.03
CA LYS A 160 -9.38 2.38 -5.52
C LYS A 160 -8.73 3.17 -4.40
N LEU A 161 -7.47 2.85 -4.10
CA LEU A 161 -6.68 3.55 -3.10
C LEU A 161 -5.66 4.44 -3.81
N SER A 162 -5.88 5.75 -3.75
CA SER A 162 -4.94 6.77 -4.21
C SER A 162 -4.01 7.16 -3.07
N SER A 163 -2.72 6.85 -3.21
CA SER A 163 -1.73 7.11 -2.16
C SER A 163 -0.32 7.17 -2.73
N LYS A 164 0.56 7.88 -2.04
CA LYS A 164 2.00 7.74 -2.24
C LYS A 164 2.48 6.32 -1.90
N CYS A 165 1.89 5.66 -0.91
CA CYS A 165 2.24 4.27 -0.53
C CYS A 165 1.85 3.25 -1.58
N ALA A 166 0.90 3.59 -2.46
CA ALA A 166 0.51 2.75 -3.60
C ALA A 166 1.58 2.75 -4.71
N CYS A 167 2.58 3.63 -4.64
CA CYS A 167 3.76 3.60 -5.50
C CYS A 167 4.79 2.60 -4.96
N PHE A 168 5.52 1.93 -5.86
CA PHE A 168 6.73 1.22 -5.47
C PHE A 168 7.66 2.15 -4.70
N ASP A 169 8.06 1.71 -3.51
CA ASP A 169 8.93 2.40 -2.57
C ASP A 169 8.42 3.76 -2.08
N GLY A 170 7.16 4.12 -2.38
CA GLY A 170 6.64 5.46 -2.12
C GLY A 170 6.43 5.78 -0.64
N CYS A 171 6.20 4.76 0.19
CA CYS A 171 6.11 4.88 1.65
C CYS A 171 7.30 4.33 2.41
N LYS A 172 8.40 4.03 1.73
CA LYS A 172 9.68 3.97 2.43
C LYS A 172 9.86 5.37 3.03
N LYS A 173 9.90 5.44 4.37
CA LYS A 173 10.39 6.64 5.05
C LYS A 173 11.70 6.96 4.36
N SER A 174 11.78 8.12 3.70
CA SER A 174 13.07 8.55 3.22
C SER A 174 13.92 8.57 4.49
N ILE A 175 15.03 7.82 4.47
CA ILE A 175 16.07 7.98 5.48
C ILE A 175 16.74 9.32 5.12
N ALA A 176 15.96 10.40 5.12
CA ALA A 176 16.42 11.74 4.95
C ALA A 176 16.93 12.14 6.33
N LYS A 177 18.25 12.19 6.44
CA LYS A 177 18.99 12.60 7.65
C LYS A 177 18.74 11.70 8.84
N THR A 178 19.63 10.74 9.00
CA THR A 178 20.11 10.46 10.35
C THR A 178 20.83 11.71 10.85
N ASP A 179 20.12 12.54 11.63
CA ASP A 179 20.77 13.53 12.48
C ASP A 179 21.57 12.75 13.51
N PHE A 180 22.89 12.69 13.33
CA PHE A 180 23.76 12.12 14.35
C PHE A 180 24.12 13.23 15.33
N THR A 181 23.83 12.99 16.60
CA THR A 181 24.32 13.81 17.70
C THR A 181 25.58 13.17 18.25
N LEU A 182 26.73 13.81 18.04
CA LEU A 182 27.98 13.42 18.69
C LEU A 182 28.11 14.17 20.01
N TYR A 183 28.39 13.44 21.09
CA TYR A 183 28.77 14.01 22.37
C TYR A 183 30.29 13.96 22.51
N ASN A 184 30.93 15.13 22.57
CA ASN A 184 32.36 15.24 22.81
C ASN A 184 32.60 16.18 24.00
N ASN A 185 33.03 15.60 25.14
CA ASN A 185 33.40 16.34 26.35
C ASN A 185 32.33 17.35 26.83
N GLY A 186 31.06 16.96 26.81
CA GLY A 186 29.94 17.81 27.24
C GLY A 186 29.42 18.78 26.17
N MET A 187 30.02 18.80 24.97
CA MET A 187 29.52 19.55 23.82
C MET A 187 28.72 18.64 22.89
N GLU A 188 27.53 19.11 22.53
CA GLU A 188 26.64 18.44 21.57
C GLU A 188 26.91 18.97 20.15
N ILE A 189 27.27 18.07 19.22
CA ILE A 189 27.48 18.42 17.80
C ILE A 189 26.43 17.68 16.96
N LYS A 190 25.54 18.44 16.33
CA LYS A 190 24.51 17.92 15.42
C LYS A 190 25.04 17.88 14.00
N MET A 191 25.16 16.69 13.41
CA MET A 191 25.58 16.52 12.02
C MET A 191 24.41 16.04 11.15
N LYS A 192 24.16 16.76 10.05
CA LYS A 192 23.21 16.39 9.00
C LYS A 192 23.95 15.63 7.91
N LEU A 193 23.84 14.31 7.86
CA LEU A 193 24.34 13.54 6.72
C LEU A 193 23.24 13.47 5.66
N ILE A 194 23.55 13.97 4.47
CA ILE A 194 22.78 13.74 3.26
C ILE A 194 23.28 12.39 2.71
N ALA A 195 22.37 11.46 2.42
CA ALA A 195 22.71 10.11 1.99
C ALA A 195 23.68 10.11 0.79
N GLY A 196 24.74 9.30 0.89
CA GLY A 196 25.88 9.25 -0.04
C GLY A 196 27.20 8.75 0.58
N PHE A 197 27.24 8.51 1.90
CA PHE A 197 28.45 8.05 2.59
C PHE A 197 28.59 6.53 2.52
N LEU A 198 29.69 6.07 1.90
CA LEU A 198 30.05 4.66 1.75
C LEU A 198 30.77 4.06 2.99
N GLY A 199 30.99 4.84 4.04
CA GLY A 199 31.57 4.35 5.28
C GLY A 199 32.20 5.42 6.18
N ILE A 200 32.55 5.01 7.39
CA ILE A 200 33.39 5.76 8.33
C ILE A 200 34.73 5.03 8.38
N SER A 201 35.83 5.72 8.05
CA SER A 201 37.18 5.18 8.20
C SER A 201 37.87 5.84 9.40
N GLN A 202 38.54 5.05 10.23
CA GLN A 202 39.34 5.58 11.32
C GLN A 202 40.76 5.91 10.81
N ASN A 203 41.23 7.13 11.08
CA ASN A 203 42.62 7.47 10.80
C ASN A 203 43.53 6.61 11.69
N PRO A 204 44.44 5.79 11.13
CA PRO A 204 45.24 4.84 11.91
C PRO A 204 46.30 5.50 12.80
N GLN A 205 46.66 6.77 12.54
CA GLN A 205 47.67 7.50 13.30
C GLN A 205 47.05 8.29 14.46
N THR A 206 45.84 8.82 14.27
CA THR A 206 45.21 9.72 15.26
C THR A 206 43.99 9.12 15.94
N GLY A 207 43.50 7.97 15.48
CA GLY A 207 42.24 7.37 15.94
C GLY A 207 40.99 8.17 15.56
N ALA A 208 41.13 9.30 14.84
CA ALA A 208 40.02 10.16 14.48
C ALA A 208 39.13 9.49 13.42
N LEU A 209 37.83 9.41 13.69
CA LEU A 209 36.84 8.96 12.71
C LEU A 209 36.66 10.04 11.64
N ARG A 210 36.78 9.65 10.37
CA ARG A 210 36.52 10.52 9.23
C ARG A 210 35.49 9.87 8.30
N PRO A 211 34.55 10.63 7.75
CA PRO A 211 33.70 10.12 6.68
C PRO A 211 34.59 9.75 5.49
N SER A 212 34.50 8.51 4.99
CA SER A 212 35.19 8.17 3.75
C SER A 212 34.32 8.65 2.60
N MET A 213 34.67 9.80 2.00
CA MET A 213 34.08 10.20 0.73
C MET A 213 34.71 9.36 -0.37
N GLY A 214 34.02 8.28 -0.75
CA GLY A 214 34.30 7.62 -2.02
C GLY A 214 33.86 8.56 -3.13
N TRP A 215 34.80 9.21 -3.80
CA TRP A 215 34.50 9.94 -5.02
C TRP A 215 34.13 8.91 -6.10
N ILE A 216 32.83 8.76 -6.38
CA ILE A 216 32.41 8.16 -7.65
C ILE A 216 32.68 9.22 -8.71
N THR A 217 33.81 9.12 -9.40
CA THR A 217 34.01 9.81 -10.66
C THR A 217 33.17 9.08 -11.71
N THR A 218 32.00 9.61 -12.05
CA THR A 218 31.31 9.21 -13.27
C THR A 218 32.10 9.75 -14.45
N VAL A 219 32.79 8.88 -15.18
CA VAL A 219 33.38 9.22 -16.47
C VAL A 219 32.24 9.15 -17.50
N SER A 220 31.93 10.28 -18.14
CA SER A 220 31.03 10.36 -19.29
C SER A 220 31.76 10.05 -20.58
#